data_AF-A0A2K4HZJ5-F1
#
_entry.id   AF-A0A2K4HZJ5-F1
#
_cell.length_a   1.000
_cell.length_b   1.000
_cell.length_c   1.000
_cell.angle_alpha   90.00
_cell.angle_beta   90.00
_cell.angle_gamma   90.00
#
_symmetry.space_group_name_H-M   'P 1'
#
loop_
_entity.id
_entity.type
_entity.pdbx_description
1 polymer ?
#
loop_
_entity_poly.entity_id
_entity_poly.type
_entity_poly.pdbx_seq_one_letter_code
_entity_poly.pdbx_strand_id
1 'polypeptide(L)'
;MTPTIDNVTDSKGPVLQGGITFDRNVTVTGKASPNQKVRLRDGTNKLHEPTANGSGVWTQVVSGLTVKGYSLTALALYGDGPESTPPRTFTVAQAVTPTITNVTDSKGPVVQGGITFDRNVTVTGTASPNQKVRLRDGTNALHEPTANGSGVWTQVVSGLAVKGYSLTALALYGDGPGSTPPRTFTVAQAGAPSIDNVIDSKGPVLQGGITFDRNVTVTGTASPNQKVRLRDGTNALHEPTANGSGVWTQVVSGLAVKGYSLTALALYGDGPGSTPPRTFTVAQAVTPTITNVTDSKGPVANGGITSDRTVTITGTASPNQKVRLLDGSTALHEPTANGSGVWTQVVTSLSVATHSFKAKALYGAGAESAVRTLTVIALLNDFTDFTNSQWNGWTNIHKSWGALTTEAGNSYWRNSGGQLYIGEHVGLKKLFKFKKGKTYEISFAWKSGTPMLPYVPMNLRLLADDVMIQDFRTKSPTDWVAFSALYTYNPVVEADVLIRITNWHSYSYYCTVPVNLDNLRVREL
;
A
#
# COMPACT_ATOMS: atom_id res chain seq x y z
N MET A 1 -76.87 46.22 -45.19
CA MET A 1 -76.28 45.05 -44.51
C MET A 1 -75.62 45.51 -43.24
N THR A 2 -75.86 44.86 -42.10
CA THR A 2 -75.09 45.12 -40.88
C THR A 2 -73.68 44.53 -41.06
N PRO A 3 -72.60 45.29 -40.79
CA PRO A 3 -71.25 44.77 -40.91
C PRO A 3 -70.98 43.69 -39.86
N THR A 4 -70.11 42.75 -40.19
CA THR A 4 -69.66 41.67 -39.28
C THR A 4 -68.17 41.74 -39.04
N ILE A 5 -67.70 41.18 -37.92
CA ILE A 5 -66.30 40.80 -37.72
C ILE A 5 -66.26 39.28 -37.72
N ASP A 6 -65.73 38.71 -38.79
CA ASP A 6 -65.73 37.26 -39.00
C ASP A 6 -64.53 36.62 -38.30
N ASN A 7 -63.35 37.24 -38.38
CA ASN A 7 -62.14 36.68 -37.80
C ASN A 7 -61.17 37.74 -37.29
N VAL A 8 -60.37 37.34 -36.29
CA VAL A 8 -59.16 38.03 -35.85
C VAL A 8 -58.03 37.01 -35.94
N THR A 9 -56.97 37.33 -36.66
CA THR A 9 -55.84 36.42 -36.91
C THR A 9 -54.55 37.13 -36.50
N ASP A 10 -53.70 36.45 -35.72
CA ASP A 10 -52.33 36.89 -35.40
C ASP A 10 -51.30 36.12 -36.26
N SER A 11 -50.00 36.25 -35.95
CA SER A 11 -48.95 35.54 -36.70
C SER A 11 -48.96 34.01 -36.50
N LYS A 12 -49.77 33.48 -35.58
CA LYS A 12 -49.90 32.06 -35.25
C LYS A 12 -51.24 31.46 -35.65
N GLY A 13 -52.22 32.29 -36.01
CA GLY A 13 -53.47 31.87 -36.60
C GLY A 13 -54.68 32.58 -36.00
N PRO A 14 -55.88 31.99 -36.09
CA PRO A 14 -57.10 32.60 -35.56
C PRO A 14 -57.05 32.77 -34.04
N VAL A 15 -57.33 33.98 -33.56
CA VAL A 15 -57.53 34.30 -32.15
C VAL A 15 -59.02 34.11 -31.84
N LEU A 16 -59.37 33.08 -31.06
CA LEU A 16 -60.76 32.76 -30.70
C LEU A 16 -61.46 33.90 -29.94
N GLN A 17 -62.79 33.90 -29.89
CA GLN A 17 -63.57 34.83 -29.07
C GLN A 17 -63.12 34.74 -27.60
N GLY A 18 -62.74 35.87 -27.00
CA GLY A 18 -62.18 35.93 -25.64
C GLY A 18 -60.76 35.37 -25.52
N GLY A 19 -60.12 35.00 -26.64
CA GLY A 19 -58.80 34.41 -26.69
C GLY A 19 -57.67 35.38 -26.34
N ILE A 20 -56.46 34.84 -26.26
CA ILE A 20 -55.24 35.59 -25.94
C ILE A 20 -54.33 35.59 -27.16
N THR A 21 -53.75 36.74 -27.48
CA THR A 21 -52.62 36.86 -28.41
C THR A 21 -51.45 37.54 -27.71
N PHE A 22 -50.23 37.20 -28.14
CA PHE A 22 -49.00 37.87 -27.70
C PHE A 22 -48.49 38.86 -28.76
N ASP A 23 -49.14 38.91 -29.91
CA ASP A 23 -48.76 39.75 -31.04
C ASP A 23 -49.30 41.16 -30.84
N ARG A 24 -48.50 42.16 -31.21
CA ARG A 24 -48.94 43.56 -31.20
C ARG A 24 -49.66 43.97 -32.48
N ASN A 25 -49.81 43.04 -33.43
CA ASN A 25 -50.48 43.23 -34.70
C ASN A 25 -51.45 42.07 -34.94
N VAL A 26 -52.68 42.39 -35.33
CA VAL A 26 -53.68 41.39 -35.75
C VAL A 26 -54.34 41.81 -37.07
N THR A 27 -54.78 40.83 -37.84
CA THR A 27 -55.61 41.05 -39.02
C THR A 27 -57.06 40.77 -38.67
N VAL A 28 -57.92 41.76 -38.86
CA VAL A 28 -59.37 41.67 -38.64
C VAL A 28 -60.05 41.60 -39.99
N THR A 29 -60.90 40.59 -40.19
CA THR A 29 -61.69 40.43 -41.41
C THR A 29 -63.18 40.41 -41.11
N GLY A 30 -63.98 40.82 -42.08
CA GLY A 30 -65.43 40.81 -41.94
C GLY A 30 -66.16 41.11 -43.23
N LYS A 31 -67.49 41.24 -43.12
CA LYS A 31 -68.35 41.61 -44.25
C LYS A 31 -69.07 42.93 -44.01
N ALA A 32 -69.48 43.58 -45.10
CA ALA A 32 -70.26 44.82 -45.13
C ALA A 32 -70.90 45.00 -46.52
N SER A 33 -71.77 46.01 -46.69
CA SER A 33 -72.29 46.37 -48.02
C SER A 33 -71.12 46.63 -49.01
N PRO A 34 -71.17 46.11 -50.25
CA PRO A 34 -70.09 46.26 -51.23
C PRO A 34 -69.65 47.69 -51.47
N ASN A 35 -68.34 47.91 -51.58
CA ASN A 35 -67.70 49.22 -51.80
C ASN A 35 -67.98 50.28 -50.71
N GLN A 36 -68.51 49.89 -49.55
CA GLN A 36 -68.81 50.81 -48.45
C GLN A 36 -67.77 50.76 -47.33
N LYS A 37 -67.63 51.88 -46.60
CA LYS A 37 -66.72 51.98 -45.45
C LYS A 37 -67.36 51.46 -44.15
N VAL A 38 -66.53 50.83 -43.34
CA VAL A 38 -66.83 50.39 -41.98
C VAL A 38 -65.87 51.10 -41.04
N ARG A 39 -66.32 51.53 -39.87
CA ARG A 39 -65.44 52.02 -38.80
C ARG A 39 -65.21 50.90 -37.78
N LEU A 40 -63.98 50.42 -37.70
CA LEU A 40 -63.55 49.46 -36.68
C LEU A 40 -63.22 50.23 -35.38
N ARG A 41 -63.81 49.83 -34.27
CA ARG A 41 -63.66 50.47 -32.95
C ARG A 41 -63.26 49.47 -31.87
N ASP A 42 -62.59 49.97 -30.83
CA ASP A 42 -62.44 49.29 -29.53
C ASP A 42 -63.23 50.09 -28.49
N GLY A 43 -64.44 49.63 -28.16
CA GLY A 43 -65.43 50.44 -27.46
C GLY A 43 -65.79 51.71 -28.24
N THR A 44 -65.59 52.88 -27.65
CA THR A 44 -65.84 54.17 -28.32
C THR A 44 -64.66 54.66 -29.17
N ASN A 45 -63.48 54.07 -29.02
CA ASN A 45 -62.26 54.53 -29.70
C ASN A 45 -62.23 54.02 -31.14
N LYS A 46 -62.10 54.95 -32.09
CA LYS A 46 -61.86 54.60 -33.50
C LYS A 46 -60.46 54.02 -33.67
N LEU A 47 -60.36 52.84 -34.29
CA LEU A 47 -59.10 52.23 -34.69
C LEU A 47 -58.80 52.52 -36.17
N HIS A 48 -59.68 52.06 -37.06
CA HIS A 48 -59.49 52.14 -38.52
C HIS A 48 -60.83 52.30 -39.26
N GLU A 49 -60.78 52.64 -40.55
CA GLU A 49 -61.95 52.73 -41.44
C GLU A 49 -61.75 51.96 -42.75
N PRO A 50 -61.74 50.61 -42.72
CA PRO A 50 -61.59 49.82 -43.93
C PRO A 50 -62.80 49.97 -44.87
N THR A 51 -62.56 49.80 -46.17
CA THR A 51 -63.59 49.73 -47.20
C THR A 51 -63.80 48.28 -47.61
N ALA A 52 -65.05 47.82 -47.67
CA ALA A 52 -65.39 46.52 -48.22
C ALA A 52 -65.20 46.52 -49.74
N ASN A 53 -64.66 45.43 -50.29
CA ASN A 53 -64.50 45.27 -51.74
C ASN A 53 -65.86 45.05 -52.44
N GLY A 54 -65.83 44.86 -53.76
CA GLY A 54 -67.04 44.63 -54.57
C GLY A 54 -67.82 43.36 -54.22
N SER A 55 -67.23 42.41 -53.47
CA SER A 55 -67.92 41.23 -52.92
C SER A 55 -68.36 41.39 -51.47
N GLY A 56 -68.19 42.58 -50.89
CA GLY A 56 -68.61 42.91 -49.52
C GLY A 56 -67.66 42.44 -48.43
N VAL A 57 -66.43 42.02 -48.76
CA VAL A 57 -65.41 41.59 -47.78
C VAL A 57 -64.45 42.74 -47.48
N TRP A 58 -64.13 42.95 -46.20
CA TRP A 58 -63.10 43.88 -45.76
C TRP A 58 -62.04 43.17 -44.92
N THR A 59 -60.81 43.69 -44.97
CA THR A 59 -59.66 43.23 -44.19
C THR A 59 -58.90 44.44 -43.66
N GLN A 60 -58.46 44.38 -42.41
CA GLN A 60 -57.71 45.47 -41.77
C GLN A 60 -56.64 44.90 -40.85
N VAL A 61 -55.39 45.32 -41.06
CA VAL A 61 -54.32 45.10 -40.09
C VAL A 61 -54.41 46.19 -39.01
N VAL A 62 -54.56 45.78 -37.76
CA VAL A 62 -54.51 46.66 -36.59
C VAL A 62 -53.17 46.46 -35.93
N SER A 63 -52.33 47.49 -35.96
CA SER A 63 -50.96 47.46 -35.44
C SER A 63 -50.80 48.29 -34.16
N GLY A 64 -49.71 48.05 -33.44
CA GLY A 64 -49.38 48.81 -32.23
C GLY A 64 -50.35 48.56 -31.06
N LEU A 65 -50.95 47.37 -31.00
CA LEU A 65 -51.81 46.99 -29.88
C LEU A 65 -50.99 47.03 -28.57
N THR A 66 -51.66 47.39 -27.48
CA THR A 66 -51.09 47.48 -26.13
C THR A 66 -51.59 46.33 -25.27
N VAL A 67 -50.90 46.03 -24.17
CA VAL A 67 -51.28 44.92 -23.29
C VAL A 67 -52.56 45.28 -22.54
N LYS A 68 -53.71 44.80 -23.05
CA LYS A 68 -55.05 44.95 -22.47
C LYS A 68 -56.05 44.04 -23.18
N GLY A 69 -57.28 43.99 -22.65
CA GLY A 69 -58.44 43.46 -23.36
C GLY A 69 -58.90 44.41 -24.47
N TYR A 70 -59.34 43.83 -25.59
CA TYR A 70 -59.95 44.50 -26.73
C TYR A 70 -61.37 43.98 -26.94
N SER A 71 -62.29 44.88 -27.25
CA SER A 71 -63.69 44.57 -27.56
C SER A 71 -64.07 45.28 -28.85
N LEU A 72 -63.84 44.60 -29.97
CA LEU A 72 -63.97 45.20 -31.30
C LEU A 72 -65.41 45.18 -31.80
N THR A 73 -65.80 46.31 -32.39
CA THR A 73 -67.05 46.45 -33.15
C THR A 73 -66.81 47.10 -34.50
N ALA A 74 -67.63 46.72 -35.48
CA ALA A 74 -67.66 47.29 -36.82
C ALA A 74 -68.93 48.13 -36.96
N LEU A 75 -68.79 49.45 -37.14
CA LEU A 75 -69.90 50.38 -37.38
C LEU A 75 -70.01 50.69 -38.87
N ALA A 76 -71.20 50.54 -39.47
CA ALA A 76 -71.44 50.97 -40.84
C ALA A 76 -71.35 52.50 -40.96
N LEU A 77 -70.61 53.01 -41.95
CA LEU A 77 -70.64 54.43 -42.33
C LEU A 77 -71.62 54.69 -43.48
N TYR A 78 -72.68 53.89 -43.54
CA TYR A 78 -73.71 53.87 -44.57
C TYR A 78 -75.04 53.39 -43.97
N GLY A 79 -76.15 53.68 -44.67
CA GLY A 79 -77.49 53.41 -44.16
C GLY A 79 -77.73 54.08 -42.80
N ASP A 80 -78.47 53.43 -41.91
CA ASP A 80 -78.77 53.93 -40.56
C ASP A 80 -77.63 53.69 -39.55
N GLY A 81 -76.43 53.35 -40.03
CA GLY A 81 -75.25 53.09 -39.20
C GLY A 81 -75.38 51.87 -38.28
N PRO A 82 -75.87 50.69 -38.73
CA PRO A 82 -75.92 49.50 -37.89
C PRO A 82 -74.50 49.07 -37.48
N GLU A 83 -74.40 48.49 -36.28
CA GLU A 83 -73.14 48.02 -35.68
C GLU A 83 -73.15 46.51 -35.49
N SER A 84 -71.98 45.88 -35.61
CA SER A 84 -71.82 44.44 -35.38
C SER A 84 -72.10 44.06 -33.92
N THR A 85 -72.91 43.03 -33.69
CA THR A 85 -73.17 42.47 -32.36
C THR A 85 -73.14 40.93 -32.39
N PRO A 86 -72.59 40.25 -31.37
CA PRO A 86 -71.84 40.80 -30.22
C PRO A 86 -70.44 41.31 -30.64
N PRO A 87 -69.74 42.09 -29.79
CA PRO A 87 -68.37 42.50 -30.06
C PRO A 87 -67.41 41.30 -30.13
N ARG A 88 -66.39 41.40 -30.99
CA ARG A 88 -65.30 40.43 -31.07
C ARG A 88 -64.25 40.77 -30.01
N THR A 89 -64.12 39.92 -29.00
CA THR A 89 -63.23 40.15 -27.86
C THR A 89 -61.96 39.32 -27.94
N PHE A 90 -60.83 39.87 -27.47
CA PHE A 90 -59.57 39.16 -27.25
C PHE A 90 -58.69 39.96 -26.29
N THR A 91 -57.63 39.34 -25.76
CA THR A 91 -56.64 40.01 -24.89
C THR A 91 -55.27 39.98 -25.54
N VAL A 92 -54.60 41.12 -25.58
CA VAL A 92 -53.17 41.18 -25.90
C VAL A 92 -52.41 41.05 -24.59
N ALA A 93 -51.70 39.93 -24.41
CA ALA A 93 -50.92 39.65 -23.22
C ALA A 93 -49.45 40.08 -23.40
N GLN A 94 -48.77 40.34 -22.28
CA GLN A 94 -47.33 40.60 -22.31
C GLN A 94 -46.58 39.30 -22.63
N ALA A 95 -45.78 39.31 -23.70
CA ALA A 95 -44.90 38.19 -24.01
C ALA A 95 -43.75 38.11 -23.00
N VAL A 96 -43.48 36.90 -22.50
CA VAL A 96 -42.29 36.58 -21.70
C VAL A 96 -41.23 36.05 -22.65
N THR A 97 -40.05 36.69 -22.66
CA THR A 97 -38.89 36.17 -23.40
C THR A 97 -38.50 34.80 -22.83
N PRO A 98 -38.35 33.75 -23.66
CA PRO A 98 -37.93 32.45 -23.17
C PRO A 98 -36.55 32.49 -22.51
N THR A 99 -36.36 31.67 -21.50
CA THR A 99 -35.05 31.46 -20.86
C THR A 99 -34.68 29.98 -20.90
N ILE A 100 -33.39 29.67 -20.75
CA ILE A 100 -32.92 28.33 -20.41
C ILE A 100 -32.36 28.42 -18.99
N THR A 101 -33.08 27.86 -18.02
CA THR A 101 -32.75 27.96 -16.60
C THR A 101 -31.72 26.91 -16.18
N ASN A 102 -31.80 25.70 -16.73
CA ASN A 102 -30.89 24.62 -16.34
C ASN A 102 -30.71 23.58 -17.45
N VAL A 103 -29.54 22.94 -17.45
CA VAL A 103 -29.24 21.71 -18.19
C VAL A 103 -28.79 20.70 -17.15
N THR A 104 -29.40 19.52 -17.14
CA THR A 104 -29.10 18.45 -16.19
C THR A 104 -28.77 17.16 -16.92
N ASP A 105 -27.77 16.44 -16.45
CA ASP A 105 -27.41 15.09 -16.87
C ASP A 105 -27.75 14.07 -15.75
N SER A 106 -27.31 12.82 -15.88
CA SER A 106 -27.54 11.77 -14.86
C SER A 106 -26.91 12.06 -13.50
N LYS A 107 -26.00 13.04 -13.41
CA LYS A 107 -25.28 13.44 -12.19
C LYS A 107 -25.78 14.76 -11.60
N GLY A 108 -26.66 15.45 -12.32
CA GLY A 108 -27.27 16.70 -11.87
C GLY A 108 -26.97 17.87 -12.81
N PRO A 109 -26.93 19.11 -12.28
CA PRO A 109 -26.75 20.31 -13.10
C PRO A 109 -25.39 20.37 -13.80
N VAL A 110 -25.41 20.58 -15.11
CA VAL A 110 -24.24 20.91 -15.93
C VAL A 110 -24.10 22.43 -15.93
N VAL A 111 -23.04 22.95 -15.31
CA VAL A 111 -22.77 24.40 -15.22
C VAL A 111 -22.56 25.05 -16.60
N GLN A 112 -22.68 26.39 -16.69
CA GLN A 112 -22.41 27.12 -17.93
C GLN A 112 -20.99 26.82 -18.44
N GLY A 113 -20.87 26.37 -19.69
CA GLY A 113 -19.58 25.95 -20.28
C GLY A 113 -19.05 24.62 -19.74
N GLY A 114 -19.81 23.91 -18.90
CA GLY A 114 -19.43 22.65 -18.28
C GLY A 114 -19.32 21.49 -19.27
N ILE A 115 -18.84 20.35 -18.76
CA ILE A 115 -18.67 19.11 -19.52
C ILE A 115 -19.62 18.06 -18.96
N THR A 116 -20.28 17.33 -19.85
CA THR A 116 -20.98 16.08 -19.54
C THR A 116 -20.46 14.96 -20.41
N PHE A 117 -20.54 13.72 -19.92
CA PHE A 117 -20.28 12.52 -20.72
C PHE A 117 -21.58 11.88 -21.21
N ASP A 118 -22.74 12.38 -20.75
CA ASP A 118 -24.03 11.82 -21.06
C ASP A 118 -24.48 12.30 -22.44
N ARG A 119 -25.00 11.36 -23.25
CA ARG A 119 -25.59 11.68 -24.55
C ARG A 119 -27.04 12.15 -24.45
N ASN A 120 -27.58 12.23 -23.23
CA ASN A 120 -28.94 12.67 -22.94
C ASN A 120 -28.90 13.72 -21.83
N VAL A 121 -29.56 14.86 -22.03
CA VAL A 121 -29.71 15.91 -21.02
C VAL A 121 -31.15 16.37 -20.92
N THR A 122 -31.55 16.87 -19.75
CA THR A 122 -32.83 17.56 -19.56
C THR A 122 -32.58 19.06 -19.50
N VAL A 123 -33.22 19.80 -20.41
CA VAL A 123 -33.18 21.25 -20.51
C VAL A 123 -34.48 21.81 -19.94
N THR A 124 -34.37 22.77 -19.04
CA THR A 124 -35.52 23.47 -18.44
C THR A 124 -35.41 24.95 -18.71
N GLY A 125 -36.56 25.62 -18.74
CA GLY A 125 -36.63 27.05 -18.95
C GLY A 125 -38.00 27.64 -18.65
N THR A 126 -38.11 28.94 -18.89
CA THR A 126 -39.38 29.67 -18.79
C THR A 126 -39.80 30.26 -20.13
N ALA A 127 -41.09 30.56 -20.28
CA ALA A 127 -41.71 31.22 -21.43
C ALA A 127 -43.13 31.69 -21.06
N SER A 128 -43.85 32.31 -22.00
CA SER A 128 -45.27 32.64 -21.80
C SER A 128 -46.10 31.37 -21.53
N PRO A 129 -47.03 31.38 -20.56
CA PRO A 129 -47.83 30.21 -20.22
C PRO A 129 -48.57 29.59 -21.42
N ASN A 130 -48.57 28.25 -21.48
CA ASN A 130 -49.21 27.46 -22.53
C ASN A 130 -48.69 27.74 -23.96
N GLN A 131 -47.53 28.38 -24.10
CA GLN A 131 -46.94 28.68 -25.41
C GLN A 131 -45.79 27.74 -25.76
N LYS A 132 -45.58 27.53 -27.06
CA LYS A 132 -44.44 26.77 -27.59
C LYS A 132 -43.18 27.61 -27.67
N VAL A 133 -42.07 26.96 -27.40
CA VAL A 133 -40.71 27.47 -27.54
C VAL A 133 -39.97 26.55 -28.49
N ARG A 134 -39.16 27.08 -29.40
CA ARG A 134 -38.23 26.29 -30.21
C ARG A 134 -36.85 26.29 -29.56
N LEU A 135 -36.43 25.14 -29.05
CA LEU A 135 -35.08 24.90 -28.57
C LEU A 135 -34.15 24.64 -29.75
N ARG A 136 -33.03 25.36 -29.82
CA ARG A 136 -32.05 25.28 -30.92
C ARG A 136 -30.63 25.13 -30.40
N ASP A 137 -29.77 24.52 -31.19
CA ASP A 137 -28.31 24.58 -31.05
C ASP A 137 -27.75 25.41 -32.22
N GLY A 138 -27.35 26.65 -31.94
CA GLY A 138 -27.11 27.65 -32.98
C GLY A 138 -28.37 27.87 -33.83
N THR A 139 -28.29 27.60 -35.13
CA THR A 139 -29.42 27.72 -36.08
C THR A 139 -30.27 26.46 -36.19
N ASN A 140 -29.78 25.30 -35.71
CA ASN A 140 -30.46 24.02 -35.86
C ASN A 140 -31.56 23.87 -34.82
N ALA A 141 -32.79 23.63 -35.27
CA ALA A 141 -33.90 23.31 -34.38
C ALA A 141 -33.74 21.89 -33.80
N LEU A 142 -33.87 21.77 -32.48
CA LEU A 142 -33.81 20.48 -31.78
C LEU A 142 -35.21 19.99 -31.42
N HIS A 143 -35.96 20.81 -30.69
CA HIS A 143 -37.27 20.46 -30.14
C HIS A 143 -38.19 21.69 -30.01
N GLU A 144 -39.49 21.45 -29.85
CA GLU A 144 -40.48 22.52 -29.61
C GLU A 144 -41.31 22.29 -28.33
N PRO A 145 -40.69 22.36 -27.12
CA PRO A 145 -41.41 22.17 -25.88
C PRO A 145 -42.51 23.24 -25.68
N THR A 146 -43.55 22.87 -24.93
CA THR A 146 -44.62 23.78 -24.53
C THR A 146 -44.47 24.14 -23.06
N ALA A 147 -44.53 25.43 -22.73
CA ALA A 147 -44.58 25.87 -21.34
C ALA A 147 -45.93 25.54 -20.71
N ASN A 148 -45.91 25.08 -19.47
CA ASN A 148 -47.13 24.80 -18.71
C ASN A 148 -47.86 26.11 -18.31
N GLY A 149 -48.97 25.99 -17.57
CA GLY A 149 -49.74 27.14 -17.11
C GLY A 149 -48.98 28.11 -16.18
N SER A 150 -47.87 27.67 -15.57
CA SER A 150 -46.96 28.53 -14.79
C SER A 150 -45.82 29.14 -15.63
N GLY A 151 -45.76 28.86 -16.93
CA GLY A 151 -44.71 29.36 -17.82
C GLY A 151 -43.41 28.57 -17.77
N VAL A 152 -43.39 27.37 -17.18
CA VAL A 152 -42.20 26.50 -17.12
C VAL A 152 -42.28 25.42 -18.20
N TRP A 153 -41.18 25.18 -18.89
CA TRP A 153 -41.05 24.08 -19.86
C TRP A 153 -39.85 23.18 -19.50
N THR A 154 -39.96 21.91 -19.88
CA THR A 154 -38.89 20.90 -19.75
C THR A 154 -38.78 20.09 -21.04
N GLN A 155 -37.57 19.74 -21.43
CA GLN A 155 -37.30 18.97 -22.63
C GLN A 155 -36.12 18.03 -22.41
N VAL A 156 -36.32 16.73 -22.65
CA VAL A 156 -35.22 15.76 -22.76
C VAL A 156 -34.65 15.84 -24.17
N VAL A 157 -33.35 16.08 -24.30
CA VAL A 157 -32.62 16.07 -25.57
C VAL A 157 -31.71 14.85 -25.55
N SER A 158 -31.99 13.89 -26.45
CA SER A 158 -31.30 12.60 -26.51
C SER A 158 -30.42 12.47 -27.75
N GLY A 159 -29.45 11.55 -27.69
CA GLY A 159 -28.60 11.25 -28.84
C GLY A 159 -27.64 12.38 -29.22
N LEU A 160 -27.19 13.16 -28.23
CA LEU A 160 -26.22 14.22 -28.44
C LEU A 160 -24.90 13.64 -29.00
N ALA A 161 -24.27 14.38 -29.90
CA ALA A 161 -22.96 14.06 -30.45
C ALA A 161 -21.84 14.62 -29.55
N VAL A 162 -20.63 14.07 -29.66
CA VAL A 162 -19.46 14.61 -28.95
C VAL A 162 -19.03 15.92 -29.58
N LYS A 163 -19.47 17.04 -29.00
CA LYS A 163 -19.14 18.41 -29.42
C LYS A 163 -19.59 19.43 -28.38
N GLY A 164 -19.25 20.69 -28.61
CA GLY A 164 -19.86 21.83 -27.92
C GLY A 164 -21.30 22.08 -28.38
N TYR A 165 -22.15 22.50 -27.44
CA TYR A 165 -23.53 22.92 -27.63
C TYR A 165 -23.69 24.36 -27.18
N SER A 166 -24.49 25.13 -27.93
CA SER A 166 -24.85 26.52 -27.63
C SER A 166 -26.35 26.68 -27.80
N LEU A 167 -27.08 26.39 -26.72
CA LEU A 167 -28.53 26.30 -26.76
C LEU A 167 -29.20 27.68 -26.67
N THR A 168 -30.20 27.91 -27.52
CA THR A 168 -31.12 29.05 -27.43
C THR A 168 -32.57 28.58 -27.46
N ALA A 169 -33.43 29.29 -26.74
CA ALA A 169 -34.87 29.11 -26.74
C ALA A 169 -35.52 30.28 -27.49
N LEU A 170 -36.27 30.01 -28.56
CA LEU A 170 -36.96 30.99 -29.38
C LEU A 170 -38.47 30.93 -29.15
N ALA A 171 -39.12 32.05 -28.86
CA ALA A 171 -40.56 32.10 -28.72
C ALA A 171 -41.25 31.83 -30.07
N LEU A 172 -42.28 30.97 -30.07
CA LEU A 172 -43.18 30.80 -31.21
C LEU A 172 -44.48 31.59 -31.02
N TYR A 173 -44.38 32.73 -30.35
CA TYR A 173 -45.46 33.65 -29.99
C TYR A 173 -44.93 35.08 -29.94
N GLY A 174 -45.82 36.08 -30.08
CA GLY A 174 -45.42 37.48 -30.13
C GLY A 174 -44.44 37.75 -31.27
N ASP A 175 -43.54 38.71 -31.06
CA ASP A 175 -42.52 39.07 -32.05
C ASP A 175 -41.35 38.06 -32.11
N GLY A 176 -41.49 36.88 -31.49
CA GLY A 176 -40.49 35.82 -31.49
C GLY A 176 -39.20 36.14 -30.75
N PRO A 177 -39.22 36.71 -29.52
CA PRO A 177 -38.00 36.95 -28.76
C PRO A 177 -37.24 35.65 -28.47
N GLY A 178 -35.90 35.71 -28.53
CA GLY A 178 -35.02 34.60 -28.22
C GLY A 178 -34.24 34.81 -26.92
N SER A 179 -33.91 33.72 -26.24
CA SER A 179 -33.08 33.75 -25.03
C SER A 179 -31.66 34.25 -25.35
N THR A 180 -31.14 35.17 -24.52
CA THR A 180 -29.74 35.61 -24.55
C THR A 180 -29.20 35.74 -23.11
N PRO A 181 -27.92 35.40 -22.85
CA PRO A 181 -26.98 34.68 -23.72
C PRO A 181 -27.37 33.20 -23.92
N PRO A 182 -26.74 32.47 -24.86
CA PRO A 182 -26.98 31.03 -25.01
C PRO A 182 -26.47 30.22 -23.80
N ARG A 183 -27.14 29.09 -23.52
CA ARG A 183 -26.68 28.09 -22.54
C ARG A 183 -25.69 27.15 -23.21
N THR A 184 -24.42 27.21 -22.79
CA THR A 184 -23.35 26.40 -23.39
C THR A 184 -22.95 25.22 -22.50
N PHE A 185 -22.57 24.11 -23.12
CA PHE A 185 -21.92 22.95 -22.48
C PHE A 185 -21.23 22.09 -23.55
N THR A 186 -20.39 21.15 -23.14
CA THR A 186 -19.72 20.20 -24.04
C THR A 186 -20.11 18.78 -23.69
N VAL A 187 -20.51 17.99 -24.69
CA VAL A 187 -20.59 16.53 -24.56
C VAL A 187 -19.23 15.97 -24.94
N ALA A 188 -18.51 15.38 -23.99
CA ALA A 188 -17.21 14.79 -24.20
C ALA A 188 -17.30 13.27 -24.41
N GLN A 189 -16.33 12.71 -25.13
CA GLN A 189 -16.19 11.26 -25.24
C GLN A 189 -15.72 10.70 -23.90
N ALA A 190 -16.44 9.71 -23.36
CA ALA A 190 -16.00 9.00 -22.16
C ALA A 190 -14.76 8.16 -22.48
N GLY A 191 -13.66 8.42 -21.76
CA GLY A 191 -12.47 7.58 -21.81
C GLY A 191 -12.64 6.34 -20.95
N ALA A 192 -12.22 5.17 -21.47
CA ALA A 192 -12.15 3.95 -20.68
C ALA A 192 -11.17 4.16 -19.50
N PRO A 193 -11.52 3.77 -18.27
CA PRO A 193 -10.57 3.77 -17.17
C PRO A 193 -9.43 2.79 -17.43
N SER A 194 -8.27 3.04 -16.82
CA SER A 194 -7.14 2.10 -16.77
C SER A 194 -6.94 1.57 -15.35
N ILE A 195 -6.28 0.42 -15.23
CA ILE A 195 -5.63 -0.01 -13.99
C ILE A 195 -4.14 -0.06 -14.29
N ASP A 196 -3.38 0.84 -13.67
CA ASP A 196 -1.97 1.03 -13.98
C ASP A 196 -1.10 0.14 -13.10
N ASN A 197 -1.40 0.09 -11.79
CA ASN A 197 -0.61 -0.66 -10.83
C ASN A 197 -1.48 -1.38 -9.81
N VAL A 198 -0.97 -2.53 -9.36
CA VAL A 198 -1.33 -3.17 -8.09
C VAL A 198 -0.05 -3.15 -7.26
N ILE A 199 -0.12 -2.62 -6.04
CA ILE A 199 1.04 -2.37 -5.18
C ILE A 199 0.78 -3.07 -3.83
N ASP A 200 1.71 -3.92 -3.41
CA ASP A 200 1.71 -4.56 -2.09
C ASP A 200 2.77 -3.92 -1.16
N SER A 201 3.03 -4.51 0.00
CA SER A 201 4.04 -4.00 0.95
C SER A 201 5.48 -4.01 0.43
N LYS A 202 5.76 -4.74 -0.66
CA LYS A 202 7.06 -4.83 -1.31
C LYS A 202 7.17 -3.98 -2.57
N GLY A 203 6.06 -3.39 -3.02
CA GLY A 203 6.00 -2.54 -4.20
C GLY A 203 5.08 -3.10 -5.30
N PRO A 204 5.34 -2.77 -6.57
CA PRO A 204 4.45 -3.16 -7.66
C PRO A 204 4.40 -4.69 -7.88
N VAL A 205 3.19 -5.24 -7.88
CA VAL A 205 2.90 -6.61 -8.31
C VAL A 205 2.70 -6.59 -9.82
N LEU A 206 3.57 -7.28 -10.56
CA LEU A 206 3.52 -7.35 -12.04
C LEU A 206 2.24 -8.06 -12.54
N GLN A 207 1.92 -7.90 -13.84
CA GLN A 207 0.83 -8.61 -14.49
C GLN A 207 1.01 -10.13 -14.32
N GLY A 208 0.00 -10.81 -13.79
CA GLY A 208 0.07 -12.25 -13.47
C GLY A 208 0.97 -12.60 -12.29
N GLY A 209 1.49 -11.59 -11.57
CA GLY A 209 2.39 -11.77 -10.43
C GLY A 209 1.72 -12.38 -9.20
N ILE A 210 2.53 -12.64 -8.18
CA ILE A 210 2.10 -13.24 -6.91
C ILE A 210 2.38 -12.25 -5.79
N THR A 211 1.43 -12.09 -4.88
CA THR A 211 1.61 -11.41 -3.59
C THR A 211 1.20 -12.34 -2.45
N PHE A 212 1.78 -12.11 -1.27
CA PHE A 212 1.36 -12.76 -0.02
C PHE A 212 0.51 -11.83 0.85
N ASP A 213 0.34 -10.59 0.40
CA ASP A 213 -0.40 -9.59 1.15
C ASP A 213 -1.89 -9.71 0.87
N ARG A 214 -2.69 -9.58 1.93
CA ARG A 214 -4.16 -9.58 1.82
C ARG A 214 -4.73 -8.19 1.55
N ASN A 215 -3.85 -7.18 1.48
CA ASN A 215 -4.19 -5.80 1.20
C ASN A 215 -3.27 -5.29 0.08
N VAL A 216 -3.85 -4.67 -0.94
CA VAL A 216 -3.10 -4.05 -2.05
C VAL A 216 -3.67 -2.66 -2.34
N THR A 217 -2.82 -1.78 -2.85
CA THR A 217 -3.24 -0.50 -3.42
C THR A 217 -3.34 -0.64 -4.93
N VAL A 218 -4.51 -0.33 -5.49
CA VAL A 218 -4.76 -0.32 -6.92
C VAL A 218 -4.82 1.14 -7.39
N THR A 219 -4.03 1.49 -8.40
CA THR A 219 -4.03 2.82 -9.01
C THR A 219 -4.44 2.73 -10.46
N GLY A 220 -5.04 3.80 -10.98
CA GLY A 220 -5.39 3.89 -12.38
C GLY A 220 -5.77 5.30 -12.80
N THR A 221 -6.21 5.41 -14.05
CA THR A 221 -6.75 6.66 -14.61
C THR A 221 -8.20 6.52 -15.04
N ALA A 222 -8.91 7.66 -15.11
CA ALA A 222 -10.24 7.81 -15.68
C ALA A 222 -10.47 9.27 -16.05
N SER A 223 -11.63 9.60 -16.62
CA SER A 223 -12.00 11.00 -16.86
C SER A 223 -12.00 11.80 -15.54
N PRO A 224 -11.51 13.05 -15.52
CA PRO A 224 -11.39 13.84 -14.30
C PRO A 224 -12.69 13.98 -13.50
N ASN A 225 -12.56 13.89 -12.18
CA ASN A 225 -13.68 13.97 -11.22
C ASN A 225 -14.78 12.93 -11.43
N GLN A 226 -14.50 11.84 -12.17
CA GLN A 226 -15.47 10.78 -12.41
C GLN A 226 -15.25 9.57 -11.52
N LYS A 227 -16.36 8.88 -11.19
CA LYS A 227 -16.33 7.60 -10.47
C LYS A 227 -16.04 6.44 -11.41
N VAL A 228 -15.30 5.48 -10.88
CA VAL A 228 -14.95 4.21 -11.50
C VAL A 228 -15.43 3.10 -10.58
N ARG A 229 -15.96 2.01 -11.11
CA ARG A 229 -16.23 0.78 -10.36
C ARG A 229 -15.13 -0.23 -10.60
N LEU A 230 -14.33 -0.51 -9.57
CA LEU A 230 -13.34 -1.57 -9.55
C LEU A 230 -14.02 -2.91 -9.28
N ARG A 231 -13.76 -3.92 -10.11
CA ARG A 231 -14.39 -5.24 -10.05
C ARG A 231 -13.35 -6.35 -10.16
N ASP A 232 -13.66 -7.51 -9.59
CA ASP A 232 -12.99 -8.79 -9.87
C ASP A 232 -13.97 -9.69 -10.63
N GLY A 233 -13.75 -9.83 -11.95
CA GLY A 233 -14.77 -10.37 -12.84
C GLY A 233 -16.06 -9.54 -12.81
N THR A 234 -17.18 -10.17 -12.41
CA THR A 234 -18.49 -9.51 -12.29
C THR A 234 -18.72 -8.88 -10.91
N ASN A 235 -17.91 -9.22 -9.90
CA ASN A 235 -18.11 -8.76 -8.53
C ASN A 235 -17.56 -7.35 -8.34
N ALA A 236 -18.41 -6.42 -7.89
CA ALA A 236 -17.98 -5.08 -7.52
C ALA A 236 -17.20 -5.10 -6.20
N LEU A 237 -16.04 -4.45 -6.19
CA LEU A 237 -15.18 -4.32 -5.00
C LEU A 237 -15.32 -2.92 -4.40
N HIS A 238 -15.06 -1.89 -5.20
CA HIS A 238 -15.01 -0.49 -4.75
C HIS A 238 -15.43 0.48 -5.86
N GLU A 239 -15.74 1.72 -5.48
CA GLU A 239 -16.08 2.80 -6.41
C GLU A 239 -15.20 4.07 -6.22
N PRO A 240 -13.89 3.99 -6.49
CA PRO A 240 -13.02 5.16 -6.35
C PRO A 240 -13.41 6.29 -7.31
N THR A 241 -13.06 7.52 -6.92
CA THR A 241 -13.25 8.73 -7.74
C THR A 241 -11.89 9.21 -8.24
N ALA A 242 -11.77 9.45 -9.54
CA ALA A 242 -10.60 10.10 -10.11
C ALA A 242 -10.56 11.57 -9.71
N ASN A 243 -9.37 12.07 -9.38
CA ASN A 243 -9.17 13.46 -9.04
C ASN A 243 -9.25 14.37 -10.28
N GLY A 244 -8.99 15.67 -10.11
CA GLY A 244 -9.01 16.66 -11.21
C GLY A 244 -7.99 16.41 -12.32
N SER A 245 -6.94 15.61 -12.08
CA SER A 245 -5.98 15.18 -13.09
C SER A 245 -6.31 13.80 -13.68
N GLY A 246 -7.44 13.20 -13.31
CA GLY A 246 -7.88 11.90 -13.83
C GLY A 246 -7.26 10.68 -13.13
N VAL A 247 -6.53 10.84 -12.03
CA VAL A 247 -5.89 9.74 -11.31
C VAL A 247 -6.77 9.28 -10.15
N TRP A 248 -6.91 7.97 -9.97
CA TRP A 248 -7.58 7.36 -8.82
C TRP A 248 -6.69 6.34 -8.11
N THR A 249 -6.91 6.18 -6.80
CA THR A 249 -6.24 5.20 -5.95
C THR A 249 -7.25 4.53 -5.03
N GLN A 250 -7.11 3.23 -4.83
CA GLN A 250 -8.00 2.44 -3.99
C GLN A 250 -7.23 1.36 -3.24
N VAL A 251 -7.35 1.35 -1.91
CA VAL A 251 -6.90 0.22 -1.09
C VAL A 251 -7.97 -0.87 -1.12
N VAL A 252 -7.61 -2.07 -1.56
CA VAL A 252 -8.45 -3.26 -1.52
C VAL A 252 -7.93 -4.16 -0.41
N SER A 253 -8.77 -4.43 0.58
CA SER A 253 -8.40 -5.18 1.79
C SER A 253 -9.15 -6.50 1.90
N GLY A 254 -8.64 -7.41 2.73
CA GLY A 254 -9.30 -8.69 3.00
C GLY A 254 -9.35 -9.63 1.78
N LEU A 255 -8.36 -9.55 0.89
CA LEU A 255 -8.27 -10.44 -0.27
C LEU A 255 -8.17 -11.91 0.18
N ALA A 256 -8.88 -12.79 -0.52
CA ALA A 256 -8.84 -14.23 -0.33
C ALA A 256 -7.64 -14.83 -1.10
N VAL A 257 -7.21 -16.04 -0.71
CA VAL A 257 -6.16 -16.77 -1.44
C VAL A 257 -6.76 -17.33 -2.73
N LYS A 258 -6.55 -16.62 -3.83
CA LYS A 258 -6.98 -17.00 -5.18
C LYS A 258 -6.35 -16.08 -6.24
N GLY A 259 -6.60 -16.40 -7.51
CA GLY A 259 -6.37 -15.47 -8.62
C GLY A 259 -7.41 -14.34 -8.64
N TYR A 260 -6.95 -13.15 -9.02
CA TYR A 260 -7.75 -11.95 -9.24
C TYR A 260 -7.60 -11.50 -10.70
N SER A 261 -8.70 -11.02 -11.27
CA SER A 261 -8.77 -10.43 -12.61
C SER A 261 -9.54 -9.11 -12.52
N LEU A 262 -8.80 -8.04 -12.22
CA LEU A 262 -9.39 -6.75 -11.95
C LEU A 262 -9.76 -6.00 -13.23
N THR A 263 -10.96 -5.42 -13.25
CA THR A 263 -11.38 -4.46 -14.27
C THR A 263 -11.92 -3.20 -13.61
N ALA A 264 -11.73 -2.06 -14.28
CA ALA A 264 -12.27 -0.78 -13.90
C ALA A 264 -13.37 -0.39 -14.91
N LEU A 265 -14.58 -0.06 -14.42
CA LEU A 265 -15.73 0.33 -15.24
C LEU A 265 -16.05 1.81 -15.01
N ALA A 266 -16.18 2.59 -16.07
CA ALA A 266 -16.63 3.98 -15.95
C ALA A 266 -18.09 4.03 -15.46
N LEU A 267 -18.38 4.88 -14.48
CA LEU A 267 -19.74 5.24 -14.06
C LEU A 267 -20.15 6.59 -14.68
N TYR A 268 -19.80 6.77 -15.96
CA TYR A 268 -20.02 7.98 -16.75
C TYR A 268 -20.08 7.64 -18.24
N GLY A 269 -20.80 8.45 -19.01
CA GLY A 269 -21.07 8.20 -20.42
C GLY A 269 -21.63 6.80 -20.65
N ASP A 270 -21.17 6.12 -21.69
CA ASP A 270 -21.66 4.79 -22.06
C ASP A 270 -21.04 3.64 -21.23
N GLY A 271 -20.33 3.97 -20.15
CA GLY A 271 -19.71 3.00 -19.24
C GLY A 271 -18.61 2.13 -19.85
N PRO A 272 -17.63 2.68 -20.58
CA PRO A 272 -16.50 1.88 -21.08
C PRO A 272 -15.72 1.22 -19.93
N GLY A 273 -15.28 -0.01 -20.14
CA GLY A 273 -14.46 -0.78 -19.20
C GLY A 273 -12.99 -0.82 -19.62
N SER A 274 -12.10 -0.97 -18.64
CA SER A 274 -10.68 -1.21 -18.88
C SER A 274 -10.44 -2.54 -19.61
N THR A 275 -9.54 -2.54 -20.57
CA THR A 275 -9.08 -3.76 -21.26
C THR A 275 -7.58 -3.65 -21.57
N PRO A 276 -6.78 -4.73 -21.39
CA PRO A 276 -7.12 -6.02 -20.77
C PRO A 276 -7.28 -5.91 -19.23
N PRO A 277 -7.80 -6.95 -18.54
CA PRO A 277 -7.86 -6.95 -17.08
C PRO A 277 -6.46 -7.02 -16.43
N ARG A 278 -6.33 -6.43 -15.24
CA ARG A 278 -5.12 -6.53 -14.40
C ARG A 278 -5.18 -7.79 -13.54
N THR A 279 -4.33 -8.77 -13.82
CA THR A 279 -4.33 -10.05 -13.10
C THR A 279 -3.19 -10.16 -12.09
N PHE A 280 -3.44 -10.85 -10.97
CA PHE A 280 -2.43 -11.25 -9.98
C PHE A 280 -3.00 -12.38 -9.11
N THR A 281 -2.15 -13.04 -8.32
CA THR A 281 -2.55 -14.10 -7.39
C THR A 281 -2.17 -13.74 -5.97
N VAL A 282 -3.12 -13.87 -5.04
CA VAL A 282 -2.83 -13.85 -3.61
C VAL A 282 -2.53 -15.28 -3.18
N ALA A 283 -1.27 -15.56 -2.82
CA ALA A 283 -0.83 -16.87 -2.37
C ALA A 283 -0.97 -17.04 -0.85
N GLN A 284 -1.10 -18.29 -0.41
CA GLN A 284 -1.05 -18.62 1.01
C GLN A 284 0.39 -18.46 1.51
N ALA A 285 0.59 -17.60 2.51
CA ALA A 285 1.87 -17.50 3.20
C ALA A 285 2.08 -18.73 4.11
N VAL A 286 3.26 -19.34 4.00
CA VAL A 286 3.76 -20.35 4.94
C VAL A 286 4.47 -19.63 6.08
N THR A 287 4.06 -19.88 7.33
CA THR A 287 4.77 -19.36 8.51
C THR A 287 6.17 -19.96 8.57
N PRO A 288 7.24 -19.15 8.76
CA PRO A 288 8.58 -19.68 8.89
C PRO A 288 8.72 -20.65 10.07
N THR A 289 9.61 -21.63 9.93
CA THR A 289 10.00 -22.51 11.04
C THR A 289 11.51 -22.60 11.12
N ILE A 290 12.03 -22.93 12.31
CA ILE A 290 13.41 -23.38 12.48
C ILE A 290 13.34 -24.88 12.74
N THR A 291 13.71 -25.68 11.74
CA THR A 291 13.59 -27.14 11.79
C THR A 291 14.79 -27.77 12.47
N ASN A 292 15.99 -27.24 12.25
CA ASN A 292 17.21 -27.80 12.82
C ASN A 292 18.25 -26.72 13.13
N VAL A 293 19.08 -27.00 14.13
CA VAL A 293 20.33 -26.28 14.40
C VAL A 293 21.42 -27.32 14.53
N THR A 294 22.52 -27.15 13.81
CA THR A 294 23.67 -28.06 13.86
C THR A 294 24.95 -27.31 14.21
N ASP A 295 25.77 -27.91 15.06
CA ASP A 295 27.15 -27.51 15.32
C ASP A 295 28.13 -28.48 14.61
N SER A 296 29.43 -28.43 14.93
CA SER A 296 30.43 -29.34 14.37
C SER A 296 30.24 -30.81 14.78
N LYS A 297 29.48 -31.09 15.84
CA LYS A 297 29.19 -32.43 16.38
C LYS A 297 27.85 -32.97 15.91
N GLY A 298 27.01 -32.14 15.28
CA GLY A 298 25.74 -32.55 14.68
C GLY A 298 24.55 -31.74 15.20
N PRO A 299 23.33 -32.30 15.19
CA PRO A 299 22.13 -31.60 15.64
C PRO A 299 22.17 -31.21 17.13
N VAL A 300 21.92 -29.94 17.42
CA VAL A 300 21.72 -29.41 18.76
C VAL A 300 20.22 -29.35 19.04
N ALA A 301 19.76 -30.09 20.04
CA ALA A 301 18.35 -30.09 20.46
C ALA A 301 17.89 -28.70 20.92
N ASN A 302 16.57 -28.44 20.91
CA ASN A 302 16.04 -27.19 21.46
C ASN A 302 16.34 -27.12 22.97
N GLY A 303 16.94 -26.01 23.43
CA GLY A 303 17.47 -25.86 24.79
C GLY A 303 18.81 -26.59 25.02
N GLY A 304 19.39 -27.16 23.98
CA GLY A 304 20.66 -27.88 24.04
C GLY A 304 21.86 -26.97 24.29
N ILE A 305 23.02 -27.59 24.47
CA ILE A 305 24.27 -26.91 24.78
C ILE A 305 25.28 -27.23 23.67
N THR A 306 26.08 -26.24 23.26
CA THR A 306 27.21 -26.42 22.35
C THR A 306 28.42 -25.63 22.84
N SER A 307 29.62 -26.10 22.50
CA SER A 307 30.87 -25.33 22.65
C SER A 307 31.15 -24.44 21.45
N ASP A 308 30.46 -24.66 20.34
CA ASP A 308 30.77 -24.02 19.08
C ASP A 308 30.13 -22.64 19.04
N ARG A 309 30.95 -21.66 18.63
CA ARG A 309 30.49 -20.28 18.41
C ARG A 309 29.94 -20.07 16.99
N THR A 310 29.88 -21.15 16.21
CA THR A 310 29.35 -21.18 14.86
C THR A 310 28.35 -22.32 14.75
N VAL A 311 27.15 -22.03 14.29
CA VAL A 311 26.08 -23.02 14.07
C VAL A 311 25.45 -22.81 12.70
N THR A 312 24.90 -23.87 12.13
CA THR A 312 24.05 -23.81 10.92
C THR A 312 22.61 -23.98 11.32
N ILE A 313 21.76 -23.04 10.92
CA ILE A 313 20.32 -23.03 11.21
C ILE A 313 19.57 -23.30 9.91
N THR A 314 18.75 -24.34 9.92
CA THR A 314 17.89 -24.71 8.79
C THR A 314 16.43 -24.53 9.18
N GLY A 315 15.62 -24.10 8.22
CA GLY A 315 14.20 -23.90 8.43
C GLY A 315 13.38 -23.94 7.15
N THR A 316 12.08 -23.70 7.31
CA THR A 316 11.15 -23.57 6.19
C THR A 316 10.50 -22.20 6.14
N ALA A 317 9.98 -21.82 4.98
CA ALA A 317 9.29 -20.57 4.68
C ALA A 317 8.55 -20.68 3.33
N SER A 318 7.82 -19.64 2.93
CA SER A 318 7.23 -19.59 1.59
C SER A 318 8.33 -19.65 0.50
N PRO A 319 8.14 -20.43 -0.58
CA PRO A 319 9.15 -20.58 -1.62
C PRO A 319 9.65 -19.26 -2.20
N ASN A 320 10.96 -19.17 -2.44
CA ASN A 320 11.64 -17.99 -3.00
C ASN A 320 11.48 -16.70 -2.17
N GLN A 321 11.05 -16.80 -0.90
CA GLN A 321 10.90 -15.65 -0.02
C GLN A 321 12.02 -15.56 1.01
N LYS A 322 12.36 -14.33 1.41
CA LYS A 322 13.28 -14.06 2.51
C LYS A 322 12.61 -14.21 3.87
N VAL A 323 13.38 -14.68 4.83
CA VAL A 323 13.07 -14.59 6.27
C VAL A 323 14.15 -13.79 6.96
N ARG A 324 13.81 -13.06 8.01
CA ARG A 324 14.78 -12.44 8.91
C ARG A 324 15.03 -13.36 10.09
N LEU A 325 16.25 -13.84 10.23
CA LEU A 325 16.70 -14.61 11.38
C LEU A 325 17.11 -13.65 12.49
N LEU A 326 16.54 -13.84 13.68
CA LEU A 326 16.80 -13.05 14.88
C LEU A 326 17.41 -13.91 15.98
N ASP A 327 18.19 -13.30 16.85
CA ASP A 327 18.57 -13.82 18.17
C ASP A 327 18.10 -12.84 19.24
N GLY A 328 17.10 -13.26 20.03
CA GLY A 328 16.30 -12.35 20.85
C GLY A 328 15.57 -11.33 19.97
N SER A 329 15.87 -10.05 20.17
CA SER A 329 15.37 -8.94 19.35
C SER A 329 16.34 -8.50 18.25
N THR A 330 17.56 -9.03 18.22
CA THR A 330 18.61 -8.60 17.30
C THR A 330 18.47 -9.33 15.97
N ALA A 331 18.42 -8.58 14.86
CA ALA A 331 18.43 -9.16 13.52
C ALA A 331 19.85 -9.63 13.16
N LEU A 332 19.97 -10.85 12.67
CA LEU A 332 21.26 -11.45 12.30
C LEU A 332 21.44 -11.49 10.78
N HIS A 333 20.55 -12.21 10.08
CA HIS A 333 20.67 -12.51 8.66
C HIS A 333 19.30 -12.54 7.98
N GLU A 334 19.29 -12.48 6.65
CA GLU A 334 18.06 -12.58 5.86
C GLU A 334 18.12 -13.68 4.78
N PRO A 335 18.19 -14.97 5.17
CA PRO A 335 18.29 -16.06 4.20
C PRO A 335 17.03 -16.15 3.33
N THR A 336 17.23 -16.60 2.08
CA THR A 336 16.14 -16.84 1.12
C THR A 336 15.82 -18.32 1.06
N ALA A 337 14.53 -18.66 1.18
CA ALA A 337 14.07 -20.02 0.97
C ALA A 337 14.13 -20.39 -0.52
N ASN A 338 14.55 -21.61 -0.82
CA ASN A 338 14.58 -22.12 -2.18
C ASN A 338 13.15 -22.39 -2.73
N GLY A 339 13.05 -22.91 -3.95
CA GLY A 339 11.77 -23.24 -4.59
C GLY A 339 10.93 -24.30 -3.86
N SER A 340 11.54 -25.08 -2.96
CA SER A 340 10.85 -26.04 -2.08
C SER A 340 10.51 -25.45 -0.71
N GLY A 341 10.84 -24.18 -0.46
CA GLY A 341 10.55 -23.50 0.81
C GLY A 341 11.58 -23.76 1.91
N VAL A 342 12.75 -24.32 1.62
CA VAL A 342 13.82 -24.58 2.61
C VAL A 342 14.88 -23.48 2.56
N TRP A 343 15.30 -22.99 3.73
CA TRP A 343 16.42 -22.05 3.87
C TRP A 343 17.46 -22.59 4.86
N THR A 344 18.72 -22.19 4.67
CA THR A 344 19.85 -22.50 5.56
C THR A 344 20.69 -21.26 5.79
N GLN A 345 21.20 -21.07 7.01
CA GLN A 345 22.02 -19.93 7.38
C GLN A 345 23.08 -20.34 8.39
N VAL A 346 24.34 -20.00 8.10
CA VAL A 346 25.44 -20.12 9.07
C VAL A 346 25.48 -18.86 9.93
N VAL A 347 25.44 -19.02 11.25
CA VAL A 347 25.59 -17.95 12.24
C VAL A 347 26.92 -18.16 12.94
N THR A 348 27.79 -17.15 12.93
CA THR A 348 29.13 -17.20 13.53
C THR A 348 29.24 -16.24 14.72
N SER A 349 30.32 -16.37 15.48
CA SER A 349 30.67 -15.45 16.57
C SER A 349 29.66 -15.36 17.72
N LEU A 350 28.85 -16.41 17.95
CA LEU A 350 27.90 -16.48 19.07
C LEU A 350 28.61 -16.32 20.42
N SER A 351 28.12 -15.45 21.30
CA SER A 351 28.67 -15.21 22.63
C SER A 351 28.52 -16.42 23.55
N VAL A 352 29.29 -16.49 24.66
CA VAL A 352 29.07 -17.55 25.67
C VAL A 352 27.83 -17.16 26.47
N ALA A 353 26.66 -17.58 25.99
CA ALA A 353 25.36 -17.25 26.55
C ALA A 353 24.28 -18.19 26.03
N THR A 354 23.07 -18.05 26.57
CA THR A 354 21.87 -18.62 25.96
C THR A 354 21.40 -17.72 24.81
N HIS A 355 21.23 -18.33 23.64
CA HIS A 355 20.72 -17.70 22.42
C HIS A 355 19.29 -18.17 22.16
N SER A 356 18.46 -17.29 21.60
CA SER A 356 17.03 -17.50 21.37
C SER A 356 16.67 -17.12 19.93
N PHE A 357 16.78 -18.07 19.02
CA PHE A 357 16.56 -17.84 17.60
C PHE A 357 15.07 -17.82 17.22
N LYS A 358 14.70 -16.88 16.36
CA LYS A 358 13.41 -16.81 15.66
C LYS A 358 13.60 -16.49 14.19
N ALA A 359 12.75 -17.04 13.33
CA ALA A 359 12.66 -16.64 11.92
C ALA A 359 11.38 -15.84 11.69
N LYS A 360 11.49 -14.63 11.16
CA LYS A 360 10.37 -13.75 10.81
C LYS A 360 10.18 -13.68 9.32
N ALA A 361 8.95 -13.86 8.84
CA ALA A 361 8.64 -13.71 7.42
C ALA A 361 8.83 -12.25 7.00
N LEU A 362 9.49 -12.03 5.86
CA LEU A 362 9.52 -10.72 5.20
C LEU A 362 8.49 -10.70 4.06
N TYR A 363 7.34 -11.33 4.28
CA TYR A 363 6.23 -11.49 3.33
C TYR A 363 4.92 -11.69 4.09
N GLY A 364 3.80 -11.38 3.45
CA GLY A 364 2.48 -11.49 4.05
C GLY A 364 2.39 -10.68 5.34
N ALA A 365 1.73 -11.22 6.37
CA ALA A 365 1.56 -10.53 7.64
C ALA A 365 2.83 -10.49 8.54
N GLY A 366 3.97 -11.01 8.08
CA GLY A 366 5.22 -10.99 8.84
C GLY A 366 5.24 -11.96 10.04
N ALA A 367 4.58 -13.12 9.91
CA ALA A 367 4.52 -14.14 10.96
C ALA A 367 5.91 -14.62 11.41
N GLU A 368 6.04 -14.98 12.69
CA GLU A 368 7.27 -15.45 13.30
C GLU A 368 7.19 -16.94 13.64
N SER A 369 8.33 -17.64 13.56
CA SER A 369 8.45 -19.01 14.02
C SER A 369 8.33 -19.13 15.53
N ALA A 370 8.12 -20.35 16.03
CA ALA A 370 8.42 -20.68 17.42
C ALA A 370 9.91 -20.39 17.72
N VAL A 371 10.19 -20.06 18.99
CA VAL A 371 11.55 -19.83 19.48
C VAL A 371 12.33 -21.14 19.53
N ARG A 372 13.56 -21.14 19.03
CA ARG A 372 14.54 -22.23 19.23
C ARG A 372 15.73 -21.71 20.01
N THR A 373 16.02 -22.34 21.14
CA THR A 373 17.10 -21.92 22.04
C THR A 373 18.28 -22.88 22.00
N LEU A 374 19.48 -22.36 22.27
CA LEU A 374 20.66 -23.15 22.62
C LEU A 374 21.53 -22.32 23.58
N THR A 375 22.42 -22.98 24.32
CA THR A 375 23.41 -22.31 25.15
C THR A 375 24.80 -22.60 24.63
N VAL A 376 25.54 -21.55 24.28
CA VAL A 376 26.97 -21.64 23.97
C VAL A 376 27.73 -21.58 25.28
N ILE A 377 28.50 -22.61 25.58
CA ILE A 377 29.38 -22.68 26.75
C ILE A 377 30.83 -22.50 26.37
N ALA A 378 31.63 -21.94 27.28
CA ALA A 378 33.08 -22.00 27.14
C ALA A 378 33.58 -23.41 27.42
N LEU A 379 34.47 -23.91 26.56
CA LEU A 379 35.35 -25.02 26.91
C LEU A 379 36.44 -24.51 27.86
N LEU A 380 36.82 -25.34 28.83
CA LEU A 380 37.99 -25.04 29.65
C LEU A 380 39.22 -24.96 28.72
N ASN A 381 39.96 -23.86 28.79
CA ASN A 381 41.25 -23.72 28.12
C ASN A 381 42.15 -22.84 28.99
N ASP A 382 42.82 -23.48 29.93
CA ASP A 382 43.73 -22.84 30.86
C ASP A 382 45.15 -22.93 30.32
N PHE A 383 45.84 -21.79 30.19
CA PHE A 383 47.20 -21.71 29.69
C PHE A 383 48.09 -20.99 30.69
N THR A 384 49.31 -21.49 30.88
CA THR A 384 50.32 -20.91 31.76
C THR A 384 51.67 -20.93 31.06
N ASP A 385 52.22 -19.74 30.88
CA ASP A 385 53.60 -19.52 30.44
C ASP A 385 54.42 -19.14 31.68
N PHE A 386 55.37 -20.00 32.06
CA PHE A 386 56.20 -19.77 33.25
C PHE A 386 57.41 -18.86 32.98
N THR A 387 57.66 -18.46 31.72
CA THR A 387 58.80 -17.59 31.36
C THR A 387 58.60 -16.13 31.80
N ASN A 388 57.35 -15.72 32.02
CA ASN A 388 56.96 -14.36 32.39
C ASN A 388 56.67 -14.16 33.90
N SER A 389 56.95 -15.16 34.74
CA SER A 389 56.68 -15.17 36.19
C SER A 389 55.21 -15.04 36.61
N GLN A 390 54.24 -15.22 35.71
CA GLN A 390 52.80 -15.31 36.03
C GLN A 390 52.29 -16.75 35.91
N TRP A 391 52.12 -17.43 37.04
CA TRP A 391 51.82 -18.87 37.03
C TRP A 391 50.33 -19.21 36.96
N ASN A 392 49.46 -18.24 36.65
CA ASN A 392 48.03 -18.46 36.44
C ASN A 392 47.38 -19.41 37.48
N GLY A 393 47.64 -19.21 38.78
CA GLY A 393 47.07 -20.02 39.86
C GLY A 393 47.74 -21.39 40.11
N TRP A 394 48.75 -21.78 39.32
CA TRP A 394 49.64 -22.89 39.67
C TRP A 394 50.49 -22.51 40.88
N THR A 395 50.63 -23.46 41.80
CA THR A 395 51.37 -23.28 43.05
C THR A 395 52.34 -24.42 43.29
N ASN A 396 53.38 -24.17 44.06
CA ASN A 396 54.32 -25.21 44.46
C ASN A 396 53.65 -26.21 45.42
N ILE A 397 53.98 -27.50 45.27
CA ILE A 397 53.46 -28.57 46.13
C ILE A 397 54.04 -28.47 47.56
N HIS A 398 55.31 -28.04 47.71
CA HIS A 398 56.02 -27.95 49.00
C HIS A 398 56.54 -26.52 49.28
N LYS A 399 55.72 -25.69 49.94
CA LYS A 399 56.10 -24.30 50.29
C LYS A 399 57.08 -24.21 51.48
N SER A 400 57.21 -25.27 52.28
CA SER A 400 57.98 -25.25 53.54
C SER A 400 59.48 -25.47 53.37
N TRP A 401 59.93 -25.97 52.21
CA TRP A 401 61.31 -26.47 52.01
C TRP A 401 62.07 -25.76 50.87
N GLY A 402 61.48 -24.70 50.30
CA GLY A 402 62.07 -23.96 49.20
C GLY A 402 61.04 -23.14 48.44
N ALA A 403 61.51 -22.29 47.52
CA ALA A 403 60.67 -21.50 46.64
C ALA A 403 61.10 -21.70 45.18
N LEU A 404 60.12 -21.70 44.28
CA LEU A 404 60.39 -21.60 42.84
C LEU A 404 60.62 -20.11 42.52
N THR A 405 61.81 -19.79 42.00
CA THR A 405 62.30 -18.44 41.71
C THR A 405 62.62 -18.33 40.22
N THR A 406 62.32 -17.20 39.59
CA THR A 406 62.68 -16.95 38.19
C THR A 406 64.00 -16.20 38.11
N GLU A 407 64.98 -16.69 37.34
CA GLU A 407 66.21 -15.96 37.02
C GLU A 407 66.53 -16.07 35.53
N ALA A 408 66.95 -14.97 34.88
CA ALA A 408 67.32 -14.97 33.46
C ALA A 408 66.31 -15.67 32.50
N GLY A 409 65.00 -15.58 32.79
CA GLY A 409 63.93 -16.20 32.01
C GLY A 409 63.68 -17.70 32.27
N ASN A 410 64.39 -18.30 33.23
CA ASN A 410 64.24 -19.70 33.62
C ASN A 410 63.62 -19.83 35.03
N SER A 411 62.83 -20.89 35.24
CA SER A 411 62.27 -21.21 36.56
C SER A 411 63.20 -22.16 37.31
N TYR A 412 63.59 -21.78 38.53
CA TYR A 412 64.49 -22.55 39.40
C TYR A 412 63.79 -22.90 40.69
N TRP A 413 63.95 -24.13 41.17
CA TRP A 413 63.61 -24.45 42.54
C TRP A 413 64.83 -24.26 43.44
N ARG A 414 64.72 -23.39 44.46
CA ARG A 414 65.76 -23.16 45.47
C ARG A 414 65.28 -23.60 46.85
N ASN A 415 66.06 -24.48 47.47
CA ASN A 415 65.86 -24.91 48.85
C ASN A 415 66.30 -23.81 49.83
N SER A 416 65.52 -23.55 50.88
CA SER A 416 65.85 -22.57 51.92
C SER A 416 66.80 -23.10 53.00
N GLY A 417 67.08 -24.41 53.06
CA GLY A 417 67.85 -25.08 54.11
C GLY A 417 68.89 -26.11 53.65
N GLY A 418 69.21 -26.19 52.36
CA GLY A 418 70.39 -26.93 51.86
C GLY A 418 70.30 -28.47 51.83
N GLN A 419 69.21 -29.13 52.26
CA GLN A 419 69.05 -30.59 52.15
C GLN A 419 67.79 -30.99 51.36
N LEU A 420 67.96 -31.75 50.28
CA LEU A 420 66.88 -32.45 49.57
C LEU A 420 66.76 -33.88 50.11
N TYR A 421 65.56 -34.27 50.54
CA TYR A 421 65.25 -35.65 50.94
C TYR A 421 64.86 -36.51 49.71
N ILE A 422 64.84 -37.83 49.89
CA ILE A 422 64.48 -38.83 48.86
C ILE A 422 62.94 -38.84 48.69
N GLY A 423 62.39 -38.79 47.45
CA GLY A 423 60.92 -38.77 47.22
C GLY A 423 60.44 -37.79 46.13
N GLU A 424 59.13 -37.52 46.08
CA GLU A 424 58.51 -36.49 45.21
C GLU A 424 58.66 -35.12 45.89
N HIS A 425 59.53 -34.24 45.37
CA HIS A 425 59.93 -33.03 46.13
C HIS A 425 59.78 -31.70 45.37
N VAL A 426 59.76 -31.71 44.03
CA VAL A 426 59.56 -30.49 43.23
C VAL A 426 58.38 -30.70 42.31
N GLY A 427 57.38 -29.83 42.40
CA GLY A 427 56.27 -29.89 41.48
C GLY A 427 55.26 -28.75 41.62
N LEU A 428 54.46 -28.63 40.57
CA LEU A 428 53.39 -27.65 40.46
C LEU A 428 52.04 -28.34 40.63
N LYS A 429 51.13 -27.65 41.29
CA LYS A 429 49.75 -28.08 41.43
C LYS A 429 48.75 -26.97 41.16
N LYS A 430 47.61 -27.33 40.59
CA LYS A 430 46.45 -26.46 40.42
C LYS A 430 45.17 -27.28 40.47
N LEU A 431 44.15 -26.71 41.11
CA LEU A 431 42.81 -27.29 41.15
C LEU A 431 42.04 -26.84 39.91
N PHE A 432 41.33 -27.78 39.29
CA PHE A 432 40.46 -27.52 38.15
C PHE A 432 39.05 -28.04 38.40
N LYS A 433 38.07 -27.27 37.96
CA LYS A 433 36.68 -27.70 37.92
C LYS A 433 36.43 -28.44 36.61
N PHE A 434 36.69 -29.73 36.61
CA PHE A 434 36.37 -30.59 35.47
C PHE A 434 34.91 -31.02 35.51
N LYS A 435 34.31 -31.17 34.34
CA LYS A 435 32.93 -31.63 34.15
C LYS A 435 32.94 -33.15 33.99
N LYS A 436 32.04 -33.84 34.68
CA LYS A 436 31.92 -35.30 34.61
C LYS A 436 31.71 -35.77 33.16
N GLY A 437 32.41 -36.84 32.80
CA GLY A 437 32.38 -37.47 31.48
C GLY A 437 33.14 -36.70 30.38
N LYS A 438 33.82 -35.59 30.71
CA LYS A 438 34.63 -34.84 29.73
C LYS A 438 36.09 -35.30 29.72
N THR A 439 36.68 -35.25 28.54
CA THR A 439 38.11 -35.50 28.33
C THR A 439 38.85 -34.18 28.25
N TYR A 440 39.96 -34.11 28.94
CA TYR A 440 40.86 -32.96 28.99
C TYR A 440 42.20 -33.38 28.43
N GLU A 441 42.78 -32.56 27.57
CA GLU A 441 44.19 -32.66 27.23
C GLU A 441 45.00 -31.77 28.17
N ILE A 442 46.02 -32.35 28.78
CA ILE A 442 47.02 -31.64 29.57
C ILE A 442 48.32 -31.73 28.79
N SER A 443 48.82 -30.59 28.32
CA SER A 443 50.04 -30.49 27.53
C SER A 443 50.99 -29.45 28.10
N PHE A 444 52.29 -29.66 27.95
CA PHE A 444 53.32 -28.70 28.34
C PHE A 444 54.63 -29.04 27.64
N ALA A 445 55.51 -28.08 27.46
CA ALA A 445 56.89 -28.32 27.13
C ALA A 445 57.72 -28.28 28.40
N TRP A 446 58.77 -29.10 28.46
CA TRP A 446 59.76 -28.96 29.51
C TRP A 446 61.17 -29.15 28.98
N LYS A 447 62.12 -28.61 29.76
CA LYS A 447 63.55 -28.78 29.54
C LYS A 447 64.24 -28.91 30.89
N SER A 448 65.09 -29.93 31.01
CA SER A 448 66.07 -29.97 32.10
C SER A 448 67.11 -28.88 31.85
N GLY A 449 67.39 -28.04 32.85
CA GLY A 449 68.58 -27.18 32.75
C GLY A 449 69.86 -27.96 33.03
N THR A 450 71.00 -27.31 32.84
CA THR A 450 72.33 -27.89 33.05
C THR A 450 72.52 -28.25 34.53
N PRO A 451 72.68 -29.53 34.89
CA PRO A 451 72.93 -29.91 36.27
C PRO A 451 74.33 -29.42 36.70
N MET A 452 74.47 -28.92 37.93
CA MET A 452 75.77 -28.47 38.45
C MET A 452 76.75 -29.63 38.73
N LEU A 453 76.33 -30.91 38.66
CA LEU A 453 77.09 -32.12 39.03
C LEU A 453 76.60 -33.37 38.23
N PRO A 454 77.32 -34.52 38.19
CA PRO A 454 77.16 -35.50 37.10
C PRO A 454 75.77 -36.14 37.00
N TYR A 455 75.16 -35.85 35.86
CA TYR A 455 74.10 -36.55 35.12
C TYR A 455 73.20 -37.54 35.91
N VAL A 456 72.11 -37.03 36.47
CA VAL A 456 71.01 -37.86 36.99
C VAL A 456 69.81 -37.72 36.04
N PRO A 457 69.29 -38.81 35.45
CA PRO A 457 68.08 -38.75 34.66
C PRO A 457 66.91 -38.28 35.54
N MET A 458 66.14 -37.33 35.02
CA MET A 458 64.99 -36.75 35.67
C MET A 458 63.74 -37.50 35.26
N ASN A 459 62.89 -37.84 36.23
CA ASN A 459 61.58 -38.41 35.96
C ASN A 459 60.51 -37.37 36.28
N LEU A 460 59.57 -37.16 35.36
CA LEU A 460 58.44 -36.26 35.54
C LEU A 460 57.15 -37.08 35.49
N ARG A 461 56.30 -36.86 36.49
CA ARG A 461 54.98 -37.48 36.57
C ARG A 461 53.91 -36.43 36.45
N LEU A 462 52.91 -36.72 35.63
CA LEU A 462 51.65 -36.00 35.59
C LEU A 462 50.60 -36.82 36.34
N LEU A 463 50.00 -36.23 37.35
CA LEU A 463 48.95 -36.83 38.15
C LEU A 463 47.68 -35.99 38.11
N ALA A 464 46.52 -36.64 38.13
CA ALA A 464 45.22 -36.03 38.42
C ALA A 464 44.60 -36.78 39.60
N ASP A 465 44.26 -36.06 40.67
CA ASP A 465 43.74 -36.63 41.93
C ASP A 465 44.58 -37.82 42.41
N ASP A 466 45.89 -37.64 42.37
CA ASP A 466 46.90 -38.60 42.84
C ASP A 466 46.98 -39.89 42.00
N VAL A 467 46.18 -39.99 40.94
CA VAL A 467 46.30 -41.01 39.92
C VAL A 467 47.30 -40.55 38.88
N MET A 468 48.34 -41.34 38.67
CA MET A 468 49.34 -41.09 37.62
C MET A 468 48.69 -41.25 36.24
N ILE A 469 48.64 -40.15 35.49
CA ILE A 469 48.15 -40.13 34.10
C ILE A 469 49.31 -40.48 33.16
N GLN A 470 50.51 -39.99 33.45
CA GLN A 470 51.69 -40.21 32.61
C GLN A 470 52.98 -40.14 33.46
N ASP A 471 53.96 -40.98 33.14
CA ASP A 471 55.32 -40.96 33.68
C ASP A 471 56.32 -40.78 32.53
N PHE A 472 57.35 -39.99 32.74
CA PHE A 472 58.38 -39.70 31.75
C PHE A 472 59.77 -39.80 32.34
N ARG A 473 60.73 -40.31 31.56
CA ARG A 473 62.15 -40.41 31.94
C ARG A 473 63.04 -39.75 30.89
N THR A 474 63.97 -38.88 31.29
CA THR A 474 64.90 -38.26 30.33
C THR A 474 65.95 -39.23 29.79
N LYS A 475 66.34 -39.00 28.52
CA LYS A 475 67.45 -39.67 27.84
C LYS A 475 68.67 -38.75 27.57
N SER A 476 68.48 -37.43 27.48
CA SER A 476 69.51 -36.39 27.21
C SER A 476 69.16 -35.08 27.95
N PRO A 477 70.09 -34.18 28.40
CA PRO A 477 69.75 -33.09 29.31
C PRO A 477 69.58 -31.71 28.65
N THR A 478 69.59 -31.59 27.31
CA THR A 478 69.73 -30.28 26.64
C THR A 478 68.53 -29.79 25.82
N ASP A 479 67.62 -30.68 25.42
CA ASP A 479 66.57 -30.35 24.45
C ASP A 479 65.21 -30.16 25.13
N TRP A 480 64.39 -29.27 24.57
CA TRP A 480 62.98 -29.16 24.93
C TRP A 480 62.24 -30.42 24.49
N VAL A 481 61.39 -30.93 25.37
CA VAL A 481 60.51 -32.06 25.08
C VAL A 481 59.06 -31.60 25.31
N ALA A 482 58.18 -31.84 24.34
CA ALA A 482 56.76 -31.53 24.43
C ALA A 482 55.94 -32.72 24.94
N PHE A 483 54.93 -32.45 25.74
CA PHE A 483 54.07 -33.40 26.44
C PHE A 483 52.63 -33.14 26.08
N SER A 484 51.88 -34.22 25.92
CA SER A 484 50.42 -34.20 25.85
C SER A 484 49.88 -35.51 26.40
N ALA A 485 48.94 -35.42 27.34
CA ALA A 485 48.22 -36.54 27.92
C ALA A 485 46.72 -36.26 27.91
N LEU A 486 45.93 -37.32 27.77
CA LEU A 486 44.48 -37.25 27.87
C LEU A 486 44.02 -37.74 29.25
N TYR A 487 43.14 -36.98 29.88
CA TYR A 487 42.50 -37.33 31.14
C TYR A 487 40.98 -37.21 31.00
N THR A 488 40.26 -38.32 31.18
CA THR A 488 38.79 -38.30 31.21
C THR A 488 38.32 -38.26 32.65
N TYR A 489 37.66 -37.17 33.03
CA TYR A 489 37.15 -36.99 34.37
C TYR A 489 35.82 -37.73 34.54
N ASN A 490 35.84 -38.90 35.18
CA ASN A 490 34.63 -39.71 35.39
C ASN A 490 34.54 -40.21 36.84
N PRO A 491 34.37 -39.30 37.81
CA PRO A 491 34.36 -39.67 39.21
C PRO A 491 33.01 -40.29 39.62
N VAL A 492 33.03 -40.95 40.78
CA VAL A 492 31.81 -41.38 41.47
C VAL A 492 31.05 -40.17 42.06
N VAL A 493 31.78 -39.16 42.56
CA VAL A 493 31.27 -37.90 43.13
C VAL A 493 32.06 -36.73 42.55
N GLU A 494 31.38 -35.65 42.14
CA GLU A 494 32.06 -34.46 41.60
C GLU A 494 32.86 -33.70 42.68
N ALA A 495 34.12 -33.40 42.37
CA ALA A 495 35.05 -32.65 43.19
C ALA A 495 36.04 -31.87 42.31
N ASP A 496 36.71 -30.86 42.85
CA ASP A 496 37.78 -30.19 42.14
C ASP A 496 38.95 -31.17 41.92
N VAL A 497 39.48 -31.24 40.69
CA VAL A 497 40.56 -32.14 40.31
C VAL A 497 41.89 -31.47 40.51
N LEU A 498 42.75 -32.06 41.33
CA LEU A 498 44.11 -31.59 41.55
C LEU A 498 45.03 -32.15 40.46
N ILE A 499 45.46 -31.29 39.54
CA ILE A 499 46.54 -31.65 38.60
C ILE A 499 47.87 -31.36 39.28
N ARG A 500 48.76 -32.35 39.30
CA ARG A 500 50.13 -32.24 39.80
C ARG A 500 51.14 -32.63 38.72
N ILE A 501 52.16 -31.82 38.58
CA ILE A 501 53.36 -32.14 37.79
C ILE A 501 54.50 -32.24 38.78
N THR A 502 55.00 -33.46 39.04
CA THR A 502 56.02 -33.72 40.06
C THR A 502 57.27 -34.33 39.43
N ASN A 503 58.44 -33.89 39.88
CA ASN A 503 59.66 -34.65 39.64
C ASN A 503 59.81 -35.79 40.65
N TRP A 504 60.53 -36.83 40.24
CA TRP A 504 60.93 -37.91 41.14
C TRP A 504 62.41 -38.25 40.92
N HIS A 505 63.16 -38.29 42.01
CA HIS A 505 64.58 -38.64 42.03
C HIS A 505 64.86 -39.77 43.03
N SER A 506 65.77 -40.67 42.65
CA SER A 506 66.17 -41.83 43.44
C SER A 506 67.41 -41.61 44.33
N TYR A 507 68.00 -40.41 44.34
CA TYR A 507 69.33 -40.14 44.94
C TYR A 507 69.34 -38.90 45.86
N SER A 508 70.19 -38.94 46.89
CA SER A 508 70.18 -38.03 48.05
C SER A 508 71.22 -36.88 48.00
N TYR A 509 71.60 -36.36 46.83
CA TYR A 509 72.68 -35.37 46.70
C TYR A 509 72.22 -34.00 46.16
N TYR A 510 72.93 -32.94 46.56
CA TYR A 510 72.71 -31.53 46.23
C TYR A 510 72.48 -31.29 44.73
N CYS A 511 71.21 -31.18 44.32
CA CYS A 511 70.87 -30.71 42.99
C CYS A 511 69.88 -29.54 43.08
N THR A 512 70.35 -28.34 42.72
CA THR A 512 69.45 -27.34 42.14
C THR A 512 68.96 -27.93 40.83
N VAL A 513 67.66 -28.18 40.74
CA VAL A 513 67.04 -28.79 39.57
C VAL A 513 66.38 -27.67 38.76
N PRO A 514 67.04 -27.12 37.74
CA PRO A 514 66.39 -26.22 36.80
C PRO A 514 65.36 -27.02 36.00
N VAL A 515 64.08 -26.72 36.23
CA VAL A 515 62.98 -27.23 35.40
C VAL A 515 62.35 -26.04 34.73
N ASN A 516 62.56 -25.93 33.43
CA ASN A 516 61.79 -25.00 32.62
C ASN A 516 60.53 -25.73 32.18
N LEU A 517 59.37 -25.21 32.59
CA LEU A 517 58.08 -25.56 32.01
C LEU A 517 57.64 -24.41 31.13
N ASP A 518 57.08 -24.72 29.98
CA ASP A 518 56.52 -23.73 29.08
C ASP A 518 55.26 -24.29 28.43
N ASN A 519 54.38 -23.42 27.98
CA ASN A 519 53.15 -23.77 27.29
C ASN A 519 52.27 -24.78 28.05
N LEU A 520 52.21 -24.70 29.39
CA LEU A 520 51.34 -25.58 30.17
C LEU A 520 49.89 -25.24 29.90
N ARG A 521 49.18 -26.20 29.31
CA ARG A 521 47.83 -26.06 28.83
C ARG A 521 46.96 -27.18 29.37
N VAL A 522 45.80 -26.83 29.90
CA VAL A 522 44.72 -27.76 30.23
C VAL A 522 43.51 -27.36 29.41
N ARG A 523 43.13 -28.17 28.43
CA ARG A 523 41.98 -27.90 27.55
C ARG A 523 40.95 -29.02 27.58
N GLU A 524 39.67 -28.67 27.64
CA GLU A 524 38.55 -29.59 27.39
C GLU A 524 38.50 -29.90 25.88
N LEU A 525 38.36 -31.18 25.52
CA LEU A 525 38.26 -31.65 24.13
C LEU A 525 36.81 -31.78 23.64
#